data_AF-A0A842KU29-F1
#
_entry.id   AF-A0A842KU29-F1
#
_cell.length_a   1.000
_cell.length_b   1.000
_cell.length_c   1.000
_cell.angle_alpha   90.00
_cell.angle_beta   90.00
_cell.angle_gamma   90.00
#
_symmetry.space_group_name_H-M   'P 1'
#
loop_
_entity.id
_entity.type
_entity.pdbx_description
1 polymer ?
#
loop_
_entity_poly.entity_id
_entity_poly.type
_entity_poly.pdbx_seq_one_letter_code
_entity_poly.pdbx_strand_id
1 'polypeptide(L)'
;MNNRQLTIAVFEHRKVDRILWQPRLHHWYEVNRARGTLPKEYANKSIIEIYDELGASPRGYHFFNDTIKVVEGEDVKVEVMEDSENVYTKYVTPIGVLRQVERKNLFGTNKIRVEYFLKNVEDFTILEYILKKQNFEFDRELYTRMENLVGDRCEPIVNVRWGSIQKLFIAYMGFKAGIIALWKH
;
A
#
# COMPACT_ATOMS: atom_id res chain seq x y z
N MET A 1 -21.08 20.84 -3.22
CA MET A 1 -20.58 19.57 -3.81
C MET A 1 -20.23 18.60 -2.68
N ASN A 2 -20.54 17.31 -2.81
CA ASN A 2 -20.04 16.29 -1.86
C ASN A 2 -18.51 16.11 -2.05
N ASN A 3 -17.84 15.39 -1.14
CA ASN A 3 -16.39 15.27 -1.18
C ASN A 3 -15.91 14.55 -2.45
N ARG A 4 -16.58 13.48 -2.90
CA ARG A 4 -16.29 12.78 -4.17
C ARG A 4 -16.34 13.73 -5.38
N GLN A 5 -17.41 14.49 -5.51
CA GLN A 5 -17.58 15.49 -6.59
C GLN A 5 -16.52 16.59 -6.51
N LEU A 6 -16.22 17.05 -5.28
CA LEU A 6 -15.22 18.09 -5.05
C LEU A 6 -13.82 17.62 -5.48
N THR A 7 -13.44 16.37 -5.19
CA THR A 7 -12.17 15.83 -5.64
C THR A 7 -12.05 15.79 -7.16
N ILE A 8 -13.09 15.28 -7.84
CA ILE A 8 -13.11 15.25 -9.31
C ILE A 8 -13.02 16.67 -9.88
N ALA A 9 -13.76 17.63 -9.33
CA ALA A 9 -13.69 19.03 -9.75
C ALA A 9 -12.28 19.63 -9.59
N VAL A 10 -11.57 19.30 -8.50
CA VAL A 10 -10.17 19.72 -8.29
C VAL A 10 -9.25 19.13 -9.37
N PHE A 11 -9.34 17.83 -9.65
CA PHE A 11 -8.53 17.19 -10.69
C PHE A 11 -8.84 17.70 -12.10
N GLU A 12 -10.08 18.08 -12.36
CA GLU A 12 -10.53 18.68 -13.63
C GLU A 12 -10.26 20.19 -13.72
N HIS A 13 -9.60 20.80 -12.72
CA HIS A 13 -9.34 22.24 -12.65
C HIS A 13 -10.62 23.11 -12.74
N ARG A 14 -11.76 22.59 -12.29
CA ARG A 14 -13.02 23.35 -12.22
C ARG A 14 -13.01 24.28 -11.01
N LYS A 15 -13.83 25.34 -11.08
CA LYS A 15 -14.05 26.24 -9.94
C LYS A 15 -14.72 25.47 -8.79
N VAL A 16 -14.14 25.56 -7.60
CA VAL A 16 -14.65 24.94 -6.38
C VAL A 16 -15.01 26.00 -5.34
N ASP A 17 -15.97 25.68 -4.48
CA ASP A 17 -16.50 26.54 -3.42
C ASP A 17 -15.74 26.42 -2.10
N ARG A 18 -14.94 25.37 -1.92
CA ARG A 18 -14.10 25.13 -0.74
C ARG A 18 -12.88 24.27 -1.07
N ILE A 19 -11.90 24.29 -0.18
CA ILE A 19 -10.73 23.40 -0.23
C ILE A 19 -11.15 21.99 0.20
N LEU A 20 -10.74 20.98 -0.58
CA LEU A 20 -10.86 19.58 -0.18
C LEU A 20 -9.83 19.26 0.91
N TRP A 21 -10.30 18.88 2.10
CA TRP A 21 -9.42 18.49 3.20
C TRP A 21 -9.31 16.96 3.32
N GLN A 22 -8.11 16.42 3.08
CA GLN A 22 -7.79 14.98 3.11
C GLN A 22 -6.67 14.63 4.12
N PRO A 23 -6.95 14.70 5.43
CA PRO A 23 -5.96 14.39 6.47
C PRO A 23 -5.59 12.91 6.46
N ARG A 24 -4.34 12.58 6.78
CA ARG A 24 -3.84 11.20 6.82
C ARG A 24 -4.12 10.55 8.19
N LEU A 25 -5.39 10.30 8.51
CA LEU A 25 -5.81 9.85 9.85
C LEU A 25 -5.68 8.35 10.10
N HIS A 26 -5.64 7.51 9.05
CA HIS A 26 -5.64 6.05 9.20
C HIS A 26 -4.53 5.53 10.14
N HIS A 27 -3.30 6.01 9.95
CA HIS A 27 -2.18 5.56 10.80
C HIS A 27 -2.35 5.97 12.26
N TRP A 28 -2.78 7.21 12.51
CA TRP A 28 -3.06 7.71 13.85
C TRP A 28 -4.18 6.88 14.51
N TYR A 29 -5.25 6.59 13.78
CA TYR A 29 -6.39 5.83 14.28
C TYR A 29 -6.01 4.39 14.63
N GLU A 30 -5.34 3.66 13.72
CA GLU A 30 -4.96 2.26 13.96
C GLU A 30 -3.98 2.11 15.12
N VAL A 31 -2.98 3.01 15.24
CA VAL A 31 -2.03 2.99 16.36
C VAL A 31 -2.71 3.26 17.69
N ASN A 32 -3.58 4.28 17.76
CA ASN A 32 -4.24 4.62 19.02
C ASN A 32 -5.30 3.59 19.40
N ARG A 33 -6.01 2.99 18.43
CA ARG A 33 -6.93 1.89 18.69
C ARG A 33 -6.20 0.66 19.23
N ALA A 34 -5.10 0.25 18.59
CA ALA A 34 -4.29 -0.89 19.02
C ALA A 34 -3.69 -0.69 20.44
N ARG A 35 -3.38 0.55 20.80
CA ARG A 35 -2.85 0.92 22.12
C ARG A 35 -3.92 1.16 23.20
N GLY A 36 -5.20 1.20 22.82
CA GLY A 36 -6.27 1.65 23.72
C GLY A 36 -6.14 3.13 24.14
N THR A 37 -5.44 3.96 23.36
CA THR A 37 -5.21 5.39 23.62
C THR A 37 -6.03 6.30 22.73
N LEU A 38 -7.01 5.75 22.00
CA LEU A 38 -7.93 6.56 21.20
C LEU A 38 -8.75 7.46 22.14
N PRO A 39 -8.98 8.75 21.78
CA PRO A 39 -9.84 9.62 22.58
C PRO A 39 -11.21 8.98 22.85
N LYS A 40 -11.77 9.22 24.05
CA LYS A 40 -12.98 8.53 24.51
C LYS A 40 -14.16 8.75 23.56
N GLU A 41 -14.26 9.94 22.97
CA GLU A 41 -15.26 10.31 21.98
C GLU A 41 -15.20 9.49 20.67
N TYR A 42 -14.07 8.81 20.41
CA TYR A 42 -13.83 8.01 19.22
C TYR A 42 -13.72 6.50 19.50
N ALA A 43 -13.76 6.06 20.76
CA ALA A 43 -13.50 4.67 21.16
C ALA A 43 -14.36 3.63 20.44
N ASN A 44 -15.62 3.96 20.14
CA ASN A 44 -16.58 3.10 19.47
C ASN A 44 -16.86 3.51 18.01
N LYS A 45 -16.06 4.43 17.45
CA LYS A 45 -16.23 4.90 16.07
C LYS A 45 -15.26 4.21 15.12
N SER A 46 -15.76 3.88 13.95
CA SER A 46 -14.96 3.57 12.78
C SER A 46 -14.22 4.82 12.31
N ILE A 47 -13.14 4.61 11.55
CA ILE A 47 -12.39 5.72 10.94
C ILE A 47 -13.26 6.54 9.97
N ILE A 48 -14.26 5.93 9.34
CA ILE A 48 -15.20 6.62 8.44
C ILE A 48 -16.09 7.59 9.21
N GLU A 49 -16.62 7.18 10.37
CA GLU A 49 -17.42 8.07 11.22
C GLU A 49 -16.61 9.26 11.73
N ILE A 50 -15.32 9.07 12.01
CA ILE A 50 -14.42 10.18 12.38
C ILE A 50 -14.24 11.15 11.21
N TYR A 51 -14.12 10.67 9.96
CA TYR A 51 -14.08 11.56 8.79
C TYR A 51 -15.39 12.35 8.63
N ASP A 52 -16.53 11.70 8.88
CA ASP A 52 -17.85 12.35 8.80
C ASP A 52 -17.98 13.48 9.81
N GLU A 53 -17.60 13.25 11.07
CA GLU A 53 -17.61 14.29 12.11
C GLU A 53 -16.69 15.47 11.80
N LEU A 54 -15.55 15.20 11.16
CA LEU A 54 -14.59 16.22 10.77
C LEU A 54 -14.98 16.95 9.48
N GLY A 55 -16.00 16.48 8.75
CA GLY A 55 -16.32 16.96 7.40
C GLY A 55 -15.18 16.73 6.39
N ALA A 56 -14.29 15.78 6.68
CA ALA A 56 -13.07 15.50 5.96
C ALA A 56 -13.27 14.38 4.93
N SER A 57 -12.49 14.41 3.86
CA SER A 57 -12.48 13.33 2.87
C SER A 57 -11.40 12.31 3.23
N PRO A 58 -11.70 11.00 3.28
CA PRO A 58 -10.67 9.98 3.34
C PRO A 58 -9.82 9.98 2.07
N ARG A 59 -8.67 9.29 2.10
CA ARG A 59 -7.86 9.06 0.90
C ARG A 59 -8.25 7.71 0.28
N GLY A 60 -8.78 7.73 -0.95
CA GLY A 60 -9.38 6.56 -1.62
C GLY A 60 -8.47 5.34 -1.66
N TYR A 61 -7.15 5.51 -1.84
CA TYR A 61 -6.22 4.38 -1.93
C TYR A 61 -6.21 3.47 -0.68
N HIS A 62 -6.67 3.95 0.48
CA HIS A 62 -6.79 3.10 1.67
C HIS A 62 -7.89 2.04 1.54
N PHE A 63 -8.86 2.24 0.66
CA PHE A 63 -10.01 1.35 0.46
C PHE A 63 -9.89 0.59 -0.86
N PHE A 64 -9.36 1.22 -1.90
CA PHE A 64 -9.43 0.66 -3.26
C PHE A 64 -8.13 0.00 -3.74
N ASN A 65 -6.98 0.19 -3.11
CA ASN A 65 -5.72 -0.41 -3.58
C ASN A 65 -5.80 -1.94 -3.72
N ASP A 66 -6.46 -2.60 -2.77
CA ASP A 66 -6.56 -4.06 -2.75
C ASP A 66 -7.57 -4.62 -3.77
N THR A 67 -8.30 -3.74 -4.47
CA THR A 67 -9.17 -4.13 -5.59
C THR A 67 -8.39 -4.56 -6.83
N ILE A 68 -7.09 -4.27 -6.88
CA ILE A 68 -6.19 -4.78 -7.93
C ILE A 68 -5.28 -5.81 -7.27
N LYS A 69 -5.53 -7.08 -7.56
CA LYS A 69 -4.74 -8.21 -7.08
C LYS A 69 -3.58 -8.46 -8.02
N VAL A 70 -2.44 -8.75 -7.41
CA VAL A 70 -1.30 -9.34 -8.10
C VAL A 70 -1.52 -10.85 -8.17
N VAL A 71 -1.39 -11.40 -9.37
CA VAL A 71 -1.40 -12.85 -9.60
C VAL A 71 -0.04 -13.25 -10.15
N GLU A 72 0.66 -14.11 -9.44
CA GLU A 72 1.95 -14.64 -9.89
C GLU A 72 1.74 -15.77 -10.90
N GLY A 73 2.71 -15.95 -11.82
CA GLY A 73 2.65 -17.03 -12.80
C GLY A 73 2.83 -18.42 -12.17
N GLU A 74 2.45 -19.48 -12.90
CA GLU A 74 2.40 -20.87 -12.40
C GLU A 74 3.73 -21.37 -11.79
N ASP A 75 4.87 -20.95 -12.35
CA ASP A 75 6.21 -21.34 -11.86
C ASP A 75 6.77 -20.40 -10.77
N VAL A 76 5.96 -19.49 -10.22
CA VAL A 76 6.39 -18.53 -9.20
C VAL A 76 5.61 -18.81 -7.93
N LYS A 77 6.27 -19.44 -6.95
CA LYS A 77 5.67 -19.72 -5.64
C LYS A 77 6.04 -18.62 -4.65
N VAL A 78 5.03 -18.00 -4.04
CA VAL A 78 5.22 -17.04 -2.95
C VAL A 78 5.00 -17.72 -1.60
N GLU A 79 6.01 -17.74 -0.76
CA GLU A 79 5.94 -18.27 0.60
C GLU A 79 6.02 -17.11 1.59
N VAL A 80 5.01 -17.02 2.45
CA VAL A 80 4.96 -16.04 3.54
C VAL A 80 4.98 -16.78 4.87
N MET A 81 5.98 -16.46 5.69
CA MET A 81 6.09 -16.95 7.07
C MET A 81 6.12 -15.74 8.00
N GLU A 82 5.46 -15.84 9.14
CA GLU A 82 5.36 -14.76 10.11
C GLU A 82 5.66 -15.28 11.51
N ASP A 83 6.60 -14.63 12.21
CA ASP A 83 6.89 -14.87 13.63
C ASP A 83 6.44 -13.66 14.48
N SER A 84 6.79 -13.61 15.77
CA SER A 84 6.40 -12.50 16.65
C SER A 84 6.96 -11.14 16.24
N GLU A 85 8.11 -11.10 15.58
CA GLU A 85 8.86 -9.88 15.27
C GLU A 85 8.89 -9.54 13.78
N ASN A 86 8.86 -10.55 12.91
CA ASN A 86 9.19 -10.40 11.50
C ASN A 86 8.20 -11.14 10.60
N VAL A 87 8.11 -10.63 9.37
CA VAL A 87 7.45 -11.28 8.25
C VAL A 87 8.49 -11.55 7.18
N TYR A 88 8.56 -12.81 6.77
CA TYR A 88 9.47 -13.31 5.75
C TYR A 88 8.67 -13.59 4.50
N THR A 89 9.09 -13.02 3.38
CA THR A 89 8.49 -13.29 2.08
C THR A 89 9.57 -13.87 1.17
N LYS A 90 9.29 -15.02 0.56
CA LYS A 90 10.16 -15.65 -0.43
C LYS A 90 9.41 -15.81 -1.74
N TYR A 91 10.07 -15.45 -2.84
CA TYR A 91 9.69 -15.88 -4.18
C TYR A 91 10.59 -17.04 -4.57
N VAL A 92 10.01 -18.20 -4.80
CA VAL A 92 10.70 -19.41 -5.27
C VAL A 92 10.38 -19.59 -6.74
N THR A 93 11.42 -19.59 -7.57
CA THR A 93 11.31 -19.75 -9.03
C THR A 93 12.30 -20.81 -9.51
N PRO A 94 12.14 -21.37 -10.72
CA PRO A 94 13.10 -22.31 -11.30
C PRO A 94 14.52 -21.76 -11.45
N ILE A 95 14.68 -20.44 -11.55
CA ILE A 95 15.98 -19.80 -11.78
C ILE A 95 16.60 -19.19 -10.52
N GLY A 96 15.95 -19.32 -9.37
CA GLY A 96 16.47 -18.84 -8.10
C GLY A 96 15.39 -18.41 -7.10
N VAL A 97 15.84 -17.90 -5.96
CA VAL A 97 14.98 -17.51 -4.84
C VAL A 97 15.29 -16.08 -4.42
N LEU A 98 14.26 -15.23 -4.34
CA LEU A 98 14.38 -13.90 -3.71
C LEU A 98 13.75 -13.94 -2.32
N ARG A 99 14.40 -13.30 -1.35
CA ARG A 99 13.90 -13.21 0.04
C ARG A 99 13.94 -11.79 0.56
N GLN A 100 12.84 -11.38 1.20
CA GLN A 100 12.71 -10.14 1.95
C GLN A 100 12.35 -10.45 3.41
N VAL A 101 12.77 -9.55 4.31
CA VAL A 101 12.34 -9.55 5.71
C VAL A 101 11.83 -8.17 6.09
N GLU A 102 10.62 -8.14 6.63
CA GLU A 102 10.01 -6.94 7.19
C GLU A 102 9.83 -7.12 8.70
N ARG A 103 10.44 -6.23 9.49
CA ARG A 103 10.26 -6.18 10.94
C ARG A 103 8.96 -5.45 11.28
N LYS A 104 8.14 -6.06 12.12
CA LYS A 104 6.94 -5.45 12.68
C LYS A 104 7.33 -4.27 13.57
N ASN A 105 6.66 -3.14 13.41
CA ASN A 105 6.86 -2.00 14.30
C ASN A 105 6.25 -2.29 15.68
N LEU A 106 6.50 -1.39 16.64
CA LEU A 106 5.77 -1.38 17.91
C LEU A 106 4.26 -1.43 17.63
N PHE A 107 3.58 -2.39 18.25
CA PHE A 107 2.15 -2.67 18.14
C PHE A 107 1.66 -3.28 16.82
N GLY A 108 2.56 -3.74 15.93
CA GLY A 108 2.19 -4.52 14.74
C GLY A 108 1.37 -3.77 13.69
N THR A 109 1.35 -2.44 13.74
CA THR A 109 0.53 -1.57 12.87
C THR A 109 1.19 -1.24 11.53
N ASN A 110 2.50 -1.40 11.43
CA ASN A 110 3.27 -1.27 10.20
C ASN A 110 4.46 -2.26 10.22
N LYS A 111 5.10 -2.40 9.06
CA LYS A 111 6.31 -3.20 8.90
C LYS A 111 7.41 -2.34 8.25
N ILE A 112 8.66 -2.58 8.61
CA ILE A 112 9.84 -1.90 8.05
C ILE A 112 10.73 -2.97 7.41
N ARG A 113 11.12 -2.77 6.15
CA ARG A 113 12.09 -3.64 5.48
C ARG A 113 13.44 -3.56 6.16
N VAL A 114 13.88 -4.66 6.75
CA VAL A 114 15.23 -4.82 7.30
C VAL A 114 16.14 -5.57 6.32
N GLU A 115 15.52 -6.29 5.38
CA GLU A 115 16.21 -7.00 4.31
C GLU A 115 15.35 -6.92 3.04
N TYR A 116 15.93 -6.47 1.92
CA TYR A 116 15.26 -6.25 0.63
C TYR A 116 15.38 -7.46 -0.30
N PHE A 117 14.48 -7.64 -1.27
CA PHE A 117 14.54 -8.79 -2.18
C PHE A 117 15.88 -8.94 -2.92
N LEU A 118 16.41 -7.85 -3.49
CA LEU A 118 17.66 -7.81 -4.22
C LEU A 118 18.81 -7.43 -3.29
N LYS A 119 19.86 -8.25 -3.27
CA LYS A 119 21.11 -8.02 -2.52
C LYS A 119 22.19 -7.47 -3.43
N ASN A 120 22.17 -7.91 -4.69
CA ASN A 120 23.16 -7.60 -5.71
C ASN A 120 22.49 -7.47 -7.09
N VAL A 121 23.29 -7.28 -8.13
CA VAL A 121 22.78 -7.08 -9.49
C VAL A 121 22.38 -8.41 -10.16
N GLU A 122 22.92 -9.53 -9.71
CA GLU A 122 22.60 -10.85 -10.24
C GLU A 122 21.13 -11.22 -9.96
N ASP A 123 20.60 -10.78 -8.81
CA ASP A 123 19.20 -10.97 -8.41
C ASP A 123 18.18 -10.33 -9.38
N PHE A 124 18.59 -9.37 -10.22
CA PHE A 124 17.69 -8.76 -11.22
C PHE A 124 17.17 -9.79 -12.22
N THR A 125 17.95 -10.83 -12.54
CA THR A 125 17.52 -11.89 -13.45
C THR A 125 16.30 -12.63 -12.90
N ILE A 126 16.29 -12.90 -11.59
CA ILE A 126 15.18 -13.56 -10.90
C ILE A 126 13.98 -12.62 -10.82
N LEU A 127 14.21 -11.34 -10.50
CA LEU A 127 13.14 -10.34 -10.44
C LEU A 127 12.48 -10.14 -11.81
N GLU A 128 13.26 -10.03 -12.88
CA GLU A 128 12.74 -9.90 -14.24
C GLU A 128 11.85 -11.09 -14.61
N TYR A 129 12.27 -12.31 -14.25
CA TYR A 129 11.48 -13.52 -14.47
C TYR A 129 10.13 -13.47 -13.74
N ILE A 130 10.11 -13.04 -12.48
CA ILE A 130 8.86 -12.86 -11.71
C ILE A 130 7.97 -11.83 -12.39
N LEU A 131 8.50 -10.64 -12.68
CA LEU A 131 7.72 -9.53 -13.24
C LEU A 131 7.16 -9.84 -14.64
N LYS A 132 7.89 -10.58 -15.49
CA LYS A 132 7.41 -11.00 -16.82
C LYS A 132 6.25 -12.01 -16.77
N LYS A 133 6.10 -12.72 -15.64
CA LYS A 133 5.06 -13.72 -15.42
C LYS A 133 3.92 -13.23 -14.55
N GLN A 134 4.04 -12.02 -14.02
CA GLN A 134 3.06 -11.41 -13.13
C GLN A 134 1.88 -10.87 -13.94
N ASN A 135 0.67 -11.19 -13.49
CA ASN A 135 -0.60 -10.67 -14.00
C ASN A 135 -1.32 -9.86 -12.92
N PHE A 136 -2.35 -9.14 -13.33
CA PHE A 136 -3.16 -8.33 -12.45
C PHE A 136 -4.64 -8.61 -12.69
N GLU A 137 -5.39 -8.79 -11.60
CA GLU A 137 -6.82 -9.05 -11.65
C GLU A 137 -7.59 -7.98 -10.87
N PHE A 138 -8.70 -7.54 -11.43
CA PHE A 138 -9.60 -6.60 -10.75
C PHE A 138 -10.66 -7.36 -9.95
N ASP A 139 -10.63 -7.19 -8.63
CA ASP A 139 -11.63 -7.73 -7.71
C ASP A 139 -12.85 -6.81 -7.66
N ARG A 140 -13.80 -7.10 -8.55
CA ARG A 140 -15.07 -6.36 -8.67
C ARG A 140 -15.96 -6.45 -7.43
N GLU A 141 -15.93 -7.56 -6.71
CA GLU A 141 -16.74 -7.74 -5.50
C GLU A 141 -16.20 -6.88 -4.36
N LEU A 142 -14.88 -6.88 -4.15
CA LEU A 142 -14.22 -6.00 -3.19
C LEU A 142 -14.45 -4.54 -3.55
N TYR A 143 -14.30 -4.17 -4.83
CA TYR A 143 -14.57 -2.80 -5.29
C TYR A 143 -15.98 -2.35 -4.92
N THR A 144 -17.00 -3.16 -5.23
CA THR A 144 -18.40 -2.81 -4.97
C THR A 144 -18.66 -2.63 -3.47
N ARG A 145 -18.08 -3.50 -2.63
CA ARG A 145 -18.17 -3.35 -1.16
C ARG A 145 -17.52 -2.07 -0.68
N MET A 146 -16.34 -1.72 -1.19
CA MET A 146 -15.62 -0.51 -0.81
C MET A 146 -16.32 0.76 -1.32
N GLU A 147 -16.90 0.73 -2.52
CA GLU A 147 -17.71 1.83 -3.05
C GLU A 147 -18.93 2.09 -2.16
N ASN A 148 -19.63 1.04 -1.73
CA ASN A 148 -20.77 1.18 -0.81
C ASN A 148 -20.36 1.71 0.57
N LEU A 149 -19.20 1.25 1.09
CA LEU A 149 -18.68 1.71 2.38
C LEU A 149 -18.27 3.19 2.36
N VAL A 150 -17.56 3.60 1.30
CA VAL A 150 -17.02 4.96 1.18
C VAL A 150 -18.12 5.94 0.75
N GLY A 151 -18.96 5.56 -0.21
CA GLY A 151 -20.03 6.39 -0.77
C GLY A 151 -19.50 7.70 -1.35
N ASP A 152 -20.12 8.81 -0.95
CA ASP A 152 -19.79 10.16 -1.45
C ASP A 152 -18.61 10.85 -0.74
N ARG A 153 -17.97 10.15 0.20
CA ARG A 153 -16.87 10.70 1.01
C ARG A 153 -15.57 10.85 0.24
N CYS A 154 -15.35 9.98 -0.75
CA CYS A 154 -14.18 10.00 -1.63
C CYS A 154 -14.48 9.18 -2.89
N GLU A 155 -13.87 9.59 -3.99
CA GLU A 155 -13.80 8.89 -5.26
C GLU A 155 -12.92 7.63 -5.19
N PRO A 156 -13.27 6.56 -5.93
CA PRO A 156 -12.41 5.39 -6.04
C PRO A 156 -11.06 5.72 -6.67
N ILE A 157 -9.98 5.64 -5.89
CA ILE A 157 -8.59 5.86 -6.35
C ILE A 157 -7.72 4.69 -5.95
N VAL A 158 -6.94 4.20 -6.91
CA VAL A 158 -5.83 3.27 -6.70
C VAL A 158 -4.50 3.97 -6.91
N ASN A 159 -3.50 3.64 -6.10
CA ASN A 159 -2.14 4.07 -6.35
C ASN A 159 -1.51 3.14 -7.40
N VAL A 160 -1.17 3.68 -8.56
CA VAL A 160 -0.32 2.97 -9.52
C VAL A 160 1.05 2.79 -8.87
N ARG A 161 1.56 1.56 -8.87
CA ARG A 161 2.88 1.23 -8.31
C ARG A 161 3.96 2.05 -9.03
N TRP A 162 5.00 2.47 -8.31
CA TRP A 162 6.11 3.21 -8.89
C TRP A 162 6.74 2.45 -10.07
N GLY A 163 6.99 3.13 -11.20
CA GLY A 163 7.68 2.54 -12.36
C GLY A 163 9.17 2.88 -12.44
N SER A 164 9.68 3.74 -11.56
CA SER A 164 11.00 4.35 -11.68
C SER A 164 12.03 3.78 -10.70
N ILE A 165 13.23 4.37 -10.73
CA ILE A 165 14.32 4.18 -9.76
C ILE A 165 13.86 4.28 -8.29
N GLN A 166 12.76 4.98 -8.00
CA GLN A 166 12.18 5.01 -6.65
C GLN A 166 11.72 3.63 -6.19
N LYS A 167 11.16 2.80 -7.08
CA LYS A 167 10.75 1.44 -6.74
C LYS A 167 11.95 0.56 -6.40
N LEU A 168 13.07 0.75 -7.10
CA LEU A 168 14.32 0.08 -6.79
C LEU A 168 14.73 0.36 -5.33
N PHE A 169 14.77 1.63 -4.94
CA PHE A 169 15.20 2.01 -3.59
C PHE A 169 14.22 1.62 -2.48
N ILE A 170 12.91 1.74 -2.73
CA ILE A 170 11.92 1.59 -1.65
C ILE A 170 11.39 0.15 -1.53
N ALA A 171 11.34 -0.60 -2.63
CA ALA A 171 10.73 -1.93 -2.67
C ALA A 171 11.74 -3.07 -2.91
N TYR A 172 12.71 -2.89 -3.80
CA TYR A 172 13.48 -4.03 -4.30
C TYR A 172 14.87 -4.20 -3.70
N MET A 173 15.66 -3.15 -3.57
CA MET A 173 17.09 -3.26 -3.24
C MET A 173 17.50 -2.42 -2.03
N GLY A 174 16.67 -1.45 -1.62
CA GLY A 174 17.04 -0.50 -0.58
C GLY A 174 17.92 0.62 -1.13
N PHE A 175 17.95 1.74 -0.41
CA PHE A 175 18.65 2.94 -0.87
C PHE A 175 20.16 2.73 -1.05
N LYS A 176 20.85 2.24 -0.01
CA LYS A 176 22.32 2.08 -0.03
C LYS A 176 22.79 1.11 -1.13
N ALA A 177 22.21 -0.10 -1.18
CA ALA A 177 22.61 -1.09 -2.17
C ALA A 177 22.19 -0.69 -3.59
N GLY A 178 21.01 -0.08 -3.74
CA GLY A 178 20.57 0.47 -5.02
C GLY A 178 21.51 1.54 -5.58
N ILE A 179 21.99 2.46 -4.74
CA ILE A 179 22.97 3.49 -5.17
C ILE A 179 24.30 2.84 -5.58
N ILE A 180 24.80 1.86 -4.81
CA ILE A 180 26.04 1.15 -5.15
C ILE A 180 25.90 0.42 -6.48
N ALA A 181 24.78 -0.25 -6.72
CA ALA A 181 24.52 -0.97 -7.97
C ALA A 181 24.53 -0.03 -9.18
N LEU A 182 23.85 1.12 -9.10
CA LEU A 182 23.79 2.12 -10.17
C LEU A 182 25.12 2.82 -10.44
N TRP A 183 26.02 2.87 -9.45
CA TRP A 183 27.33 3.51 -9.62
C TRP A 183 28.37 2.56 -10.22
N LYS A 184 28.29 1.26 -9.92
CA LYS A 184 29.29 0.27 -10.34
C LYS A 184 28.98 -0.42 -11.67
N HIS A 185 27.74 -0.38 -12.13
CA HIS A 185 27.22 -1.09 -13.30
C HIS A 185 26.41 -0.13 -14.17
#